data_AF-A0A7W3JVC3-F1
#
_entry.id   AF-A0A7W3JVC3-F1
#
_cell.length_a   1.000
_cell.length_b   1.000
_cell.length_c   1.000
_cell.angle_alpha   90.00
_cell.angle_beta   90.00
_cell.angle_gamma   90.00
#
_symmetry.space_group_name_H-M   'P 1'
#
loop_
_entity.id
_entity.type
_entity.pdbx_description
1 polymer ?
#
loop_
_entity_poly.entity_id
_entity_poly.type
_entity_poly.pdbx_seq_one_letter_code
_entity_poly.pdbx_strand_id
1 'polypeptide(L)'
;MHKQWRFLSWMVPSAVIGLIFLVLVAAWLRTLSGVEVFLVMYPGTTALPAEAPSGIPGWLGWQHFLNFFFLVLIVRTAWSIRSKKRPDAFWTRSNTGLIRTTAAPRRIGINVWLHLVVDAFWVLNGIILMVLLFATGQWMRIVPTSWNVFPNAVSALLQYASFDWPTTDGWVNYNSLQVLAYFTTVFVAAPIAVFTGLRLSSVWPLDSPRLNRIFSEVPLRWTHNAVLFYFVIFTIVHVTLVMTTGAVRNLNHMFAGNDETSWWGVGVFAASIIVTVLVWMVLKPSVIRWLASTSGNVRR
;
A
#
# COMPACT_ATOMS: atom_id res chain seq x y z
N MET A 1 2.29 2.88 -34.98
CA MET A 1 1.65 2.06 -33.93
C MET A 1 2.15 0.59 -33.85
N HIS A 2 3.13 0.13 -34.65
CA HIS A 2 3.52 -1.30 -34.68
C HIS A 2 4.68 -1.74 -33.76
N LYS A 3 5.54 -0.84 -33.28
CA LYS A 3 6.78 -1.22 -32.55
C LYS A 3 6.53 -1.69 -31.10
N GLN A 4 5.50 -1.15 -30.45
CA GLN A 4 5.11 -1.50 -29.09
C GLN A 4 4.49 -2.90 -29.02
N TRP A 5 3.75 -3.31 -30.04
CA TRP A 5 3.12 -4.63 -30.14
C TRP A 5 4.14 -5.76 -30.36
N ARG A 6 5.23 -5.52 -31.11
CA ARG A 6 6.33 -6.50 -31.28
C ARG A 6 7.20 -6.65 -30.04
N PHE A 7 7.25 -5.63 -29.18
CA PHE A 7 7.96 -5.71 -27.89
C PHE A 7 7.12 -6.48 -26.86
N LEU A 8 5.82 -6.19 -26.76
CA LEU A 8 4.89 -6.97 -25.93
C LEU A 8 4.79 -8.44 -26.36
N SER A 9 4.90 -8.75 -27.66
CA SER A 9 4.76 -10.12 -28.17
C SER A 9 5.85 -11.09 -27.70
N TRP A 10 7.03 -10.59 -27.30
CA TRP A 10 8.08 -11.42 -26.71
C TRP A 10 8.13 -11.31 -25.19
N MET A 11 7.77 -10.15 -24.63
CA MET A 11 7.73 -9.97 -23.17
C MET A 11 6.74 -10.90 -22.49
N VAL A 12 5.52 -11.02 -23.03
CA VAL A 12 4.48 -11.85 -22.41
C VAL A 12 4.89 -13.32 -22.41
N PRO A 13 5.29 -13.93 -23.55
CA PRO A 13 5.81 -15.31 -23.54
C PRO A 13 7.02 -15.49 -22.65
N SER A 14 7.99 -14.57 -22.65
CA SER A 14 9.17 -14.67 -21.78
C SER A 14 8.83 -14.60 -20.29
N ALA A 15 7.87 -13.75 -19.90
CA ALA A 15 7.38 -13.67 -18.52
C ALA A 15 6.66 -14.97 -18.12
N VAL A 16 5.86 -15.53 -19.02
CA VAL A 16 5.16 -16.82 -18.81
C VAL A 16 6.17 -17.96 -18.67
N ILE A 17 7.16 -18.05 -19.56
CA ILE A 17 8.22 -19.06 -19.50
C ILE A 17 9.02 -18.91 -18.20
N GLY A 18 9.38 -17.68 -17.82
CA GLY A 18 10.06 -17.41 -16.56
C GLY A 18 9.25 -17.84 -15.34
N LEU A 19 7.94 -17.60 -15.34
CA LEU A 19 7.04 -18.04 -14.28
C LEU A 19 6.94 -19.57 -14.22
N ILE A 20 6.76 -20.24 -15.36
CA ILE A 20 6.72 -21.71 -15.43
C ILE A 20 8.04 -22.29 -14.91
N PHE A 21 9.17 -21.74 -15.33
CA PHE A 21 10.48 -22.17 -14.84
C PHE A 21 10.61 -22.00 -13.33
N LEU A 22 10.21 -20.85 -12.79
CA LEU A 22 10.22 -20.59 -11.34
C LEU A 22 9.38 -21.61 -10.57
N VAL A 23 8.20 -21.95 -11.09
CA VAL A 23 7.29 -22.93 -10.49
C VAL A 23 7.89 -24.32 -10.51
N LEU A 24 8.45 -24.75 -11.65
CA LEU A 24 9.09 -26.05 -11.79
C LEU A 24 10.30 -26.18 -10.86
N VAL A 25 11.11 -25.13 -10.74
CA VAL A 25 12.25 -25.10 -9.80
C VAL A 25 11.75 -25.18 -8.35
N ALA A 26 10.73 -24.41 -7.99
CA ALA A 26 10.15 -24.45 -6.64
C ALA A 26 9.57 -25.82 -6.30
N ALA A 27 8.82 -26.42 -7.23
CA ALA A 27 8.27 -27.78 -7.09
C ALA A 27 9.38 -28.83 -6.98
N TRP A 28 10.43 -28.73 -7.80
CA TRP A 28 11.59 -29.62 -7.72
C TRP A 28 12.33 -29.49 -6.40
N LEU A 29 12.60 -28.27 -5.92
CA LEU A 29 13.27 -28.04 -4.64
C LEU A 29 12.53 -28.74 -3.49
N ARG A 30 11.19 -28.75 -3.50
CA ARG A 30 10.38 -29.43 -2.48
C ARG A 30 10.52 -30.96 -2.46
N THR A 31 11.02 -31.56 -3.54
CA THR A 31 11.30 -33.02 -3.59
C THR A 31 12.63 -33.40 -2.91
N LEU A 32 13.45 -32.42 -2.56
CA LEU A 32 14.72 -32.66 -1.88
C LEU A 32 14.47 -32.90 -0.39
N SER A 33 15.02 -33.99 0.16
CA SER A 33 14.82 -34.36 1.57
C SER A 33 15.20 -33.26 2.57
N GLY A 34 16.28 -32.50 2.29
CA GLY A 34 16.68 -31.38 3.13
C GLY A 34 15.64 -30.24 3.15
N VAL A 35 14.95 -30.01 2.04
CA VAL A 35 13.90 -29.00 1.93
C VAL A 35 12.61 -29.49 2.60
N GLU A 36 12.28 -30.77 2.48
CA GLU A 36 11.16 -31.37 3.21
C GLU A 36 11.34 -31.23 4.73
N VAL A 37 12.51 -31.59 5.25
CA VAL A 37 12.85 -31.41 6.67
C VAL A 37 12.79 -29.93 7.08
N PHE A 38 13.28 -29.02 6.24
CA PHE A 38 13.20 -27.59 6.48
C PHE A 38 11.75 -27.09 6.58
N LEU A 39 10.87 -27.55 5.68
CA LEU A 39 9.45 -27.19 5.67
C LEU A 39 8.69 -27.76 6.87
N VAL A 40 9.09 -28.93 7.39
CA VAL A 40 8.54 -29.49 8.64
C VAL A 40 9.00 -28.67 9.84
N MET A 41 10.28 -28.28 9.88
CA MET A 41 10.84 -27.46 10.96
C MET A 41 10.28 -26.03 10.96
N TYR A 42 10.02 -25.48 9.77
CA TYR A 42 9.49 -24.13 9.56
C TYR A 42 8.24 -24.21 8.69
N PRO A 43 7.05 -24.44 9.30
CA PRO A 43 5.81 -24.67 8.56
C PRO A 43 5.29 -23.43 7.80
N GLY A 44 5.86 -22.25 8.04
CA GLY A 44 5.49 -21.00 7.39
C GLY A 44 4.84 -19.98 8.32
N THR A 45 4.64 -20.31 9.60
CA THR A 45 4.04 -19.43 10.62
C THR A 45 4.92 -19.39 11.87
N THR A 46 4.79 -18.31 12.64
CA THR A 46 5.42 -18.16 13.95
C THR A 46 4.36 -17.90 14.99
N ALA A 47 4.33 -18.64 16.10
CA ALA A 47 3.35 -18.42 17.16
C ALA A 47 3.33 -16.95 17.62
N LEU A 48 2.12 -16.42 17.82
CA LEU A 48 1.94 -15.10 18.40
C LEU A 48 2.24 -15.13 19.91
N PRO A 49 2.63 -14.00 20.52
CA PRO A 49 2.70 -13.87 21.98
C PRO A 49 1.37 -14.27 22.65
N ALA A 50 1.43 -14.77 23.89
CA ALA A 50 0.24 -15.28 24.59
C ALA A 50 -0.81 -14.18 24.84
N GLU A 51 -0.35 -12.94 24.95
CA GLU A 51 -1.14 -11.73 25.14
C GLU A 51 -1.70 -11.15 23.82
N ALA A 52 -1.37 -11.75 22.67
CA ALA A 52 -1.83 -11.23 21.38
C ALA A 52 -3.36 -11.35 21.25
N PRO A 53 -4.05 -10.28 20.81
CA PRO A 53 -5.50 -10.32 20.65
C PRO A 53 -5.92 -11.28 19.53
N SER A 54 -6.98 -12.04 19.77
CA SER A 54 -7.58 -12.92 18.79
C SER A 54 -8.51 -12.18 17.83
N GLY A 55 -8.68 -12.74 16.63
CA GLY A 55 -9.55 -12.20 15.59
C GLY A 55 -9.15 -10.82 15.07
N ILE A 56 -10.07 -10.24 14.27
CA ILE A 56 -9.89 -8.95 13.61
C ILE A 56 -10.99 -8.00 14.10
N PRO A 57 -10.65 -6.94 14.85
CA PRO A 57 -11.61 -5.97 15.33
C PRO A 57 -12.20 -5.18 14.17
N GLY A 58 -13.46 -4.78 14.29
CA GLY A 58 -14.15 -4.02 13.24
C GLY A 58 -13.44 -2.73 12.85
N TRP A 59 -12.59 -2.17 13.73
CA TRP A 59 -11.82 -0.98 13.39
C TRP A 59 -10.76 -1.20 12.32
N LEU A 60 -10.18 -2.40 12.27
CA LEU A 60 -9.22 -2.76 11.23
C LEU A 60 -9.89 -2.79 9.86
N GLY A 61 -11.18 -3.13 9.78
CA GLY A 61 -11.92 -3.14 8.51
C GLY A 61 -12.10 -1.75 7.89
N TRP A 62 -12.53 -0.75 8.66
CA TRP A 62 -12.64 0.61 8.11
C TRP A 62 -11.28 1.27 7.89
N GLN A 63 -10.26 0.92 8.70
CA GLN A 63 -8.87 1.30 8.43
C GLN A 63 -8.36 0.70 7.12
N HIS A 64 -8.66 -0.57 6.85
CA HIS A 64 -8.31 -1.23 5.60
C HIS A 64 -9.00 -0.55 4.40
N PHE A 65 -10.30 -0.26 4.51
CA PHE A 65 -11.04 0.52 3.52
C PHE A 65 -10.39 1.87 3.23
N LEU A 66 -10.16 2.69 4.26
CA LEU A 66 -9.60 4.02 4.10
C LEU A 66 -8.20 3.98 3.48
N ASN A 67 -7.36 3.01 3.86
CA ASN A 67 -6.02 2.87 3.28
C ASN A 67 -6.07 2.58 1.79
N PHE A 68 -6.88 1.61 1.33
CA PHE A 68 -6.96 1.34 -0.11
C PHE A 68 -7.65 2.48 -0.87
N PHE A 69 -8.68 3.10 -0.27
CA PHE A 69 -9.36 4.26 -0.83
C PHE A 69 -8.38 5.40 -1.11
N PHE A 70 -7.58 5.79 -0.11
CA PHE A 70 -6.57 6.82 -0.27
C PHE A 70 -5.48 6.38 -1.25
N LEU A 71 -5.02 5.14 -1.18
CA LEU A 71 -3.98 4.63 -2.09
C LEU A 71 -4.40 4.73 -3.56
N VAL A 72 -5.66 4.43 -3.90
CA VAL A 72 -6.20 4.60 -5.27
C VAL A 72 -6.13 6.06 -5.72
N LEU A 73 -6.48 7.00 -4.84
CA LEU A 73 -6.42 8.44 -5.16
C LEU A 73 -4.99 8.97 -5.25
N ILE A 74 -4.08 8.47 -4.39
CA ILE A 74 -2.64 8.77 -4.40
C ILE A 74 -2.02 8.27 -5.71
N VAL A 75 -2.26 7.02 -6.09
CA VAL A 75 -1.73 6.44 -7.33
C VAL A 75 -2.25 7.21 -8.56
N ARG A 76 -3.54 7.56 -8.58
CA ARG A 76 -4.14 8.38 -9.65
C ARG A 76 -3.43 9.73 -9.81
N THR A 77 -3.27 10.44 -8.70
CA THR A 77 -2.65 11.79 -8.71
C THR A 77 -1.15 11.71 -9.00
N ALA A 78 -0.45 10.71 -8.46
CA ALA A 78 0.96 10.46 -8.75
C ALA A 78 1.19 10.17 -10.25
N TRP A 79 0.33 9.35 -10.87
CA TRP A 79 0.39 9.11 -12.32
C TRP A 79 0.23 10.40 -13.12
N SER A 80 -0.73 11.24 -12.74
CA SER A 80 -0.93 12.54 -13.40
C SER A 80 0.27 13.48 -13.24
N ILE A 81 0.91 13.51 -12.06
CA ILE A 81 2.08 14.35 -11.81
C ILE A 81 3.27 13.83 -12.63
N ARG A 82 3.47 12.51 -12.69
CA ARG A 82 4.54 11.86 -13.44
C ARG A 82 4.39 11.99 -14.96
N SER A 83 3.18 12.13 -15.48
CA SER A 83 2.95 12.24 -16.92
C SER A 83 3.50 13.53 -17.55
N LYS A 84 4.00 14.48 -16.74
CA LYS A 84 4.53 15.80 -17.16
C LYS A 84 3.57 16.62 -18.03
N LYS A 85 2.28 16.30 -18.01
CA LYS A 85 1.25 17.08 -18.71
C LYS A 85 1.06 18.39 -17.97
N ARG A 86 0.85 19.49 -18.70
CA ARG A 86 0.52 20.78 -18.09
C ARG A 86 -0.76 20.63 -17.25
N PRO A 87 -0.78 21.05 -15.98
CA PRO A 87 -1.99 21.04 -15.16
C PRO A 87 -3.09 21.92 -15.75
N ASP A 88 -4.35 21.51 -15.62
CA ASP A 88 -5.53 22.28 -16.08
C ASP A 88 -5.73 23.60 -15.32
N ALA A 89 -5.15 23.69 -14.13
CA ALA A 89 -5.14 24.88 -13.30
C ALA A 89 -3.98 24.81 -12.30
N PHE A 90 -3.71 25.97 -11.72
CA PHE A 90 -2.74 26.17 -10.67
C PHE A 90 -3.43 26.75 -9.44
N TRP A 91 -3.00 26.29 -8.29
CA TRP A 91 -3.44 26.76 -6.99
C TRP A 91 -2.30 27.49 -6.30
N THR A 92 -2.62 28.61 -5.66
CA THR A 92 -1.71 29.34 -4.77
C THR A 92 -2.41 29.48 -3.42
N ARG A 93 -1.73 29.04 -2.36
CA ARG A 93 -2.26 29.11 -0.99
C ARG A 93 -2.72 30.51 -0.61
N SER A 94 -3.85 30.61 0.12
CA SER A 94 -4.21 31.81 0.85
C SER A 94 -3.67 31.77 2.28
N ASN A 95 -3.06 32.86 2.75
CA ASN A 95 -2.63 33.01 4.15
C ASN A 95 -3.64 33.84 4.98
N THR A 96 -4.82 34.16 4.45
CA THR A 96 -5.84 34.97 5.14
C THR A 96 -6.97 34.14 5.78
N GLY A 97 -7.01 32.83 5.54
CA GLY A 97 -8.04 31.91 6.04
C GLY A 97 -7.79 31.34 7.44
N LEU A 98 -8.46 30.23 7.75
CA LEU A 98 -8.37 29.50 9.03
C LEU A 98 -6.98 28.90 9.28
N ILE A 99 -6.33 28.37 8.24
CA ILE A 99 -4.99 27.83 8.32
C ILE A 99 -4.01 28.91 7.87
N ARG A 100 -3.31 29.52 8.83
CA ARG A 100 -2.29 30.54 8.59
C ARG A 100 -0.92 29.91 8.71
N THR A 101 -0.03 30.24 7.78
CA THR A 101 1.36 29.79 7.81
C THR A 101 2.28 30.96 7.53
N THR A 102 3.49 30.92 8.08
CA THR A 102 4.50 31.98 7.95
C THR A 102 5.20 31.98 6.59
N ALA A 103 5.25 30.84 5.90
CA ALA A 103 5.91 30.72 4.61
C ALA A 103 5.19 31.49 3.49
N ALA A 104 5.97 32.01 2.53
CA ALA A 104 5.43 32.62 1.33
C ALA A 104 4.60 31.59 0.51
N PRO A 105 3.39 31.96 0.03
CA PRO A 105 2.58 31.08 -0.81
C PRO A 105 3.32 30.67 -2.08
N ARG A 106 3.29 29.37 -2.40
CA ARG A 106 3.86 28.82 -3.63
C ARG A 106 2.74 28.40 -4.58
N ARG A 107 2.94 28.69 -5.87
CA ARG A 107 2.04 28.23 -6.93
C ARG A 107 2.35 26.77 -7.26
N ILE A 108 1.34 25.89 -7.21
CA ILE A 108 1.46 24.48 -7.56
C ILE A 108 0.35 24.05 -8.52
N GLY A 109 0.55 22.97 -9.26
CA GLY A 109 -0.48 22.40 -10.12
C GLY A 109 -1.64 21.82 -9.30
N ILE A 110 -2.85 21.87 -9.84
CA ILE A 110 -4.07 21.41 -9.15
C ILE A 110 -4.02 19.92 -8.73
N ASN A 111 -3.33 19.08 -9.52
CA ASN A 111 -3.15 17.66 -9.19
C ASN A 111 -2.09 17.44 -8.09
N VAL A 112 -1.09 18.33 -7.98
CA VAL A 112 -0.15 18.33 -6.85
C VAL A 112 -0.87 18.75 -5.58
N TRP A 113 -1.74 19.77 -5.67
CA TRP A 113 -2.58 20.17 -4.54
C TRP A 113 -3.46 19.01 -4.06
N LEU A 114 -4.17 18.32 -4.98
CA LEU A 114 -5.01 17.18 -4.62
C LEU A 114 -4.20 16.05 -3.98
N HIS A 115 -3.01 15.74 -4.53
CA HIS A 115 -2.11 14.73 -3.96
C HIS A 115 -1.78 15.05 -2.50
N LEU A 116 -1.33 16.28 -2.21
CA LEU A 116 -0.99 16.71 -0.85
C LEU A 116 -2.18 16.68 0.12
N VAL A 117 -3.39 17.01 -0.35
CA VAL A 117 -4.60 16.93 0.48
C VAL A 117 -4.94 15.47 0.82
N VAL A 118 -4.93 14.60 -0.19
CA VAL A 118 -5.17 13.16 0.01
C VAL A 118 -4.10 12.56 0.92
N ASP A 119 -2.84 12.90 0.72
CA ASP A 119 -1.72 12.46 1.56
C ASP A 119 -1.90 12.92 3.00
N ALA A 120 -2.37 14.15 3.24
CA ALA A 120 -2.62 14.64 4.60
C ALA A 120 -3.69 13.81 5.32
N PHE A 121 -4.79 13.47 4.64
CA PHE A 121 -5.81 12.58 5.20
C PHE A 121 -5.30 11.15 5.37
N TRP A 122 -4.49 10.65 4.44
CA TRP A 122 -3.87 9.33 4.55
C TRP A 122 -2.88 9.25 5.72
N VAL A 123 -2.08 10.29 5.95
CA VAL A 123 -1.18 10.39 7.13
C VAL A 123 -1.98 10.45 8.41
N LEU A 124 -3.04 11.25 8.47
CA LEU A 124 -3.92 11.29 9.64
C LEU A 124 -4.53 9.90 9.92
N ASN A 125 -5.01 9.22 8.88
CA ASN A 125 -5.50 7.85 8.98
C ASN A 125 -4.41 6.89 9.49
N GLY A 126 -3.18 7.01 8.98
CA GLY A 126 -2.03 6.25 9.42
C GLY A 126 -1.69 6.49 10.90
N ILE A 127 -1.76 7.73 11.38
CA ILE A 127 -1.56 8.06 12.81
C ILE A 127 -2.63 7.37 13.66
N ILE A 128 -3.91 7.46 13.25
CA ILE A 128 -5.02 6.77 13.93
C ILE A 128 -4.79 5.26 13.95
N LEU A 129 -4.39 4.68 12.81
CA LEU A 129 -4.04 3.26 12.69
C LEU A 129 -2.93 2.88 13.69
N MET A 130 -1.85 3.65 13.78
CA MET A 130 -0.76 3.37 14.72
C MET A 130 -1.25 3.40 16.16
N VAL A 131 -2.02 4.43 16.54
CA VAL A 131 -2.59 4.53 17.90
C VAL A 131 -3.46 3.32 18.21
N LEU A 132 -4.37 2.93 17.30
CA LEU A 132 -5.24 1.77 17.50
C LEU A 132 -4.46 0.45 17.55
N LEU A 133 -3.46 0.27 16.68
CA LEU A 133 -2.61 -0.93 16.66
C LEU A 133 -1.89 -1.13 18.00
N PHE A 134 -1.28 -0.08 18.54
CA PHE A 134 -0.55 -0.17 19.81
C PHE A 134 -1.50 -0.23 21.01
N ALA A 135 -2.58 0.56 21.02
CA ALA A 135 -3.54 0.59 22.13
C ALA A 135 -4.33 -0.73 22.30
N THR A 136 -4.53 -1.49 21.23
CA THR A 136 -5.29 -2.75 21.26
C THR A 136 -4.42 -4.01 21.20
N GLY A 137 -3.10 -3.87 21.15
CA GLY A 137 -2.17 -5.00 20.99
C GLY A 137 -2.14 -5.63 19.60
N GLN A 138 -2.95 -5.14 18.66
CA GLN A 138 -3.04 -5.69 17.29
C GLN A 138 -1.73 -5.59 16.49
N TRP A 139 -0.80 -4.72 16.92
CA TRP A 139 0.55 -4.64 16.36
C TRP A 139 1.30 -5.99 16.39
N MET A 140 1.04 -6.85 17.39
CA MET A 140 1.71 -8.15 17.56
C MET A 140 1.47 -9.11 16.40
N ARG A 141 0.42 -8.89 15.60
CA ARG A 141 0.07 -9.72 14.44
C ARG A 141 0.83 -9.32 13.17
N ILE A 142 1.41 -8.12 13.13
CA ILE A 142 2.04 -7.55 11.92
C ILE A 142 3.49 -7.12 12.15
N VAL A 143 3.98 -7.16 13.39
CA VAL A 143 5.38 -6.92 13.73
C VAL A 143 6.04 -8.27 14.05
N PRO A 144 7.21 -8.59 13.48
CA PRO A 144 7.91 -9.82 13.85
C PRO A 144 8.27 -9.85 15.33
N THR A 145 7.80 -10.87 16.03
CA THR A 145 8.06 -11.10 17.47
C THR A 145 9.11 -12.19 17.73
N SER A 146 9.58 -12.86 16.66
CA SER A 146 10.57 -13.93 16.72
C SER A 146 11.46 -13.93 15.49
N TRP A 147 12.73 -14.31 15.65
CA TRP A 147 13.69 -14.50 14.55
C TRP A 147 13.31 -15.66 13.62
N ASN A 148 12.49 -16.60 14.09
CA ASN A 148 11.97 -17.70 13.26
C ASN A 148 11.08 -17.21 12.11
N VAL A 149 10.69 -15.92 12.10
CA VAL A 149 9.93 -15.32 10.99
C VAL A 149 10.66 -15.45 9.66
N PHE A 150 11.99 -15.34 9.62
CA PHE A 150 12.76 -15.35 8.38
C PHE A 150 12.78 -16.72 7.72
N PRO A 151 13.18 -17.82 8.39
CA PRO A 151 13.10 -19.15 7.79
C PRO A 151 11.66 -19.56 7.45
N ASN A 152 10.67 -19.23 8.28
CA ASN A 152 9.26 -19.47 7.95
C ASN A 152 8.78 -18.66 6.73
N ALA A 153 9.26 -17.44 6.53
CA ALA A 153 8.93 -16.66 5.34
C ALA A 153 9.53 -17.28 4.07
N VAL A 154 10.72 -17.88 4.16
CA VAL A 154 11.31 -18.65 3.05
C VAL A 154 10.45 -19.89 2.75
N SER A 155 10.00 -20.62 3.77
CA SER A 155 9.07 -21.74 3.60
C SER A 155 7.77 -21.32 2.90
N ALA A 156 7.15 -20.24 3.38
CA ALA A 156 5.91 -19.72 2.79
C ALA A 156 6.13 -19.25 1.36
N LEU A 157 7.24 -18.58 1.06
CA LEU A 157 7.59 -18.17 -0.30
C LEU A 157 7.74 -19.37 -1.23
N LEU A 158 8.42 -20.43 -0.80
CA LEU A 158 8.60 -21.65 -1.59
C LEU A 158 7.25 -22.37 -1.83
N GLN A 159 6.38 -22.39 -0.83
CA GLN A 159 5.01 -22.90 -0.91
C GLN A 159 4.19 -22.11 -1.95
N TYR A 160 4.18 -20.77 -1.86
CA TYR A 160 3.55 -19.92 -2.88
C TYR A 160 4.12 -20.11 -4.29
N ALA A 161 5.44 -20.19 -4.42
CA ALA A 161 6.13 -20.34 -5.70
C ALA A 161 5.86 -21.69 -6.38
N SER A 162 5.55 -22.74 -5.59
CA SER A 162 5.25 -24.09 -6.08
C SER A 162 3.77 -24.36 -6.28
N PHE A 163 2.89 -23.37 -6.07
CA PHE A 163 1.43 -23.52 -6.07
C PHE A 163 0.87 -24.51 -5.02
N ASP A 164 1.69 -24.91 -4.05
CA ASP A 164 1.28 -25.68 -2.89
C ASP A 164 1.11 -24.73 -1.70
N TRP A 165 0.00 -23.99 -1.71
CA TRP A 165 -0.21 -22.85 -0.82
C TRP A 165 -0.27 -23.25 0.66
N PRO A 166 0.31 -22.42 1.55
CA PRO A 166 0.29 -22.71 2.98
C PRO A 166 -1.14 -22.75 3.51
N THR A 167 -1.44 -23.74 4.37
CA THR A 167 -2.70 -23.83 5.12
C THR A 167 -2.70 -22.85 6.29
N THR A 168 -2.73 -21.55 5.98
CA THR A 168 -2.69 -20.49 7.00
C THR A 168 -4.06 -19.94 7.29
N ASP A 169 -4.32 -19.71 8.57
CA ASP A 169 -5.56 -19.10 9.04
C ASP A 169 -5.31 -17.64 9.47
N GLY A 170 -5.63 -16.69 8.58
CA GLY A 170 -5.46 -15.26 8.85
C GLY A 170 -6.25 -14.74 10.07
N TRP A 171 -7.29 -15.46 10.49
CA TRP A 171 -8.05 -15.14 11.70
C TRP A 171 -7.25 -15.42 12.98
N VAL A 172 -6.40 -16.44 12.94
CA VAL A 172 -5.53 -16.82 14.06
C VAL A 172 -4.18 -16.11 13.92
N ASN A 173 -3.51 -16.28 12.79
CA ASN A 173 -2.18 -15.75 12.54
C ASN A 173 -1.83 -15.69 11.05
N TYR A 174 -1.18 -14.61 10.64
CA TYR A 174 -0.65 -14.51 9.29
C TYR A 174 0.59 -15.39 9.13
N ASN A 175 0.85 -15.85 7.89
CA ASN A 175 2.13 -16.49 7.63
C ASN A 175 3.28 -15.48 7.71
N SER A 176 4.49 -15.98 7.96
CA SER A 176 5.64 -15.12 8.20
C SER A 176 6.02 -14.26 6.99
N LEU A 177 5.72 -14.71 5.76
CA LEU A 177 5.91 -13.88 4.56
C LEU A 177 4.93 -12.69 4.54
N GLN A 178 3.66 -12.93 4.88
CA GLN A 178 2.66 -11.89 5.06
C GLN A 178 3.05 -10.92 6.19
N VAL A 179 3.49 -11.42 7.36
CA VAL A 179 3.94 -10.56 8.47
C VAL A 179 5.08 -9.63 8.02
N LEU A 180 6.12 -10.16 7.35
CA LEU A 180 7.21 -9.34 6.84
C LEU A 180 6.72 -8.31 5.80
N ALA A 181 5.79 -8.69 4.93
CA ALA A 181 5.22 -7.79 3.93
C ALA A 181 4.39 -6.67 4.59
N TYR A 182 3.58 -6.97 5.59
CA TYR A 182 2.77 -6.01 6.34
C TYR A 182 3.65 -5.09 7.18
N PHE A 183 4.63 -5.65 7.90
CA PHE A 183 5.62 -4.88 8.64
C PHE A 183 6.32 -3.86 7.74
N THR A 184 6.84 -4.34 6.60
CA THR A 184 7.54 -3.49 5.63
C THR A 184 6.61 -2.41 5.08
N THR A 185 5.38 -2.76 4.73
CA THR A 185 4.42 -1.80 4.17
C THR A 185 4.06 -0.69 5.18
N VAL A 186 3.75 -1.08 6.42
CA VAL A 186 3.20 -0.20 7.45
C VAL A 186 4.29 0.61 8.17
N PHE A 187 5.41 -0.04 8.54
CA PHE A 187 6.44 0.56 9.39
C PHE A 187 7.68 1.03 8.64
N VAL A 188 7.82 0.70 7.34
CA VAL A 188 9.00 1.09 6.55
C VAL A 188 8.58 1.91 5.32
N ALA A 189 7.84 1.32 4.39
CA ALA A 189 7.47 1.94 3.13
C ALA A 189 6.59 3.18 3.34
N ALA A 190 5.56 3.10 4.19
CA ALA A 190 4.70 4.24 4.49
C ALA A 190 5.46 5.42 5.12
N PRO A 191 6.27 5.26 6.18
CA PRO A 191 7.11 6.34 6.71
C PRO A 191 8.09 6.92 5.67
N ILE A 192 8.71 6.09 4.83
CA ILE A 192 9.57 6.58 3.74
C ILE A 192 8.75 7.41 2.74
N ALA A 193 7.53 6.99 2.39
CA ALA A 193 6.64 7.73 1.49
C ALA A 193 6.30 9.11 2.07
N VAL A 194 5.94 9.18 3.35
CA VAL A 194 5.64 10.43 4.06
C VAL A 194 6.87 11.34 4.08
N PHE A 195 8.01 10.81 4.47
CA PHE A 195 9.25 11.59 4.58
C PHE A 195 9.69 12.17 3.22
N THR A 196 9.76 11.30 2.21
CA THR A 196 10.14 11.72 0.85
C THR A 196 9.10 12.67 0.24
N GLY A 197 7.80 12.44 0.48
CA GLY A 197 6.72 13.31 0.04
C GLY A 197 6.79 14.70 0.67
N LEU A 198 7.00 14.78 1.99
CA LEU A 198 7.21 16.04 2.71
C LEU A 198 8.37 16.84 2.12
N ARG A 199 9.50 16.19 1.82
CA ARG A 199 10.65 16.85 1.19
C ARG A 199 10.34 17.44 -0.19
N LEU A 200 9.53 16.73 -0.99
CA LEU A 200 9.16 17.14 -2.34
C LEU A 200 7.97 18.12 -2.36
N SER A 201 7.29 18.28 -1.23
CA SER A 201 6.11 19.12 -1.09
C SER A 201 6.44 20.61 -1.14
N SER A 202 5.42 21.43 -1.40
CA SER A 202 5.53 22.89 -1.32
C SER A 202 5.71 23.43 0.10
N VAL A 203 5.52 22.57 1.12
CA VAL A 203 5.64 22.93 2.55
C VAL A 203 7.09 22.93 3.02
N TRP A 204 7.99 22.22 2.31
CA TRP A 204 9.39 22.11 2.72
C TRP A 204 10.12 23.48 2.65
N PRO A 205 10.89 23.85 3.69
CA PRO A 205 11.65 25.11 3.73
C PRO A 205 12.81 25.09 2.73
N LEU A 206 12.87 26.08 1.84
CA LEU A 206 13.92 26.21 0.82
C LEU A 206 15.07 27.10 1.27
N ASP A 207 14.83 27.91 2.29
CA ASP A 207 15.72 28.88 2.94
C ASP A 207 16.69 28.23 3.95
N SER A 208 16.73 26.90 4.04
CA SER A 208 17.67 26.16 4.89
C SER A 208 18.69 25.36 4.07
N PRO A 209 19.87 25.94 3.75
CA PRO A 209 20.89 25.28 2.94
C PRO A 209 21.41 23.96 3.53
N ARG A 210 21.58 23.90 4.86
CA ARG A 210 22.03 22.68 5.56
C ARG A 210 21.04 21.54 5.36
N LEU A 211 19.76 21.81 5.60
CA LEU A 211 18.69 20.82 5.47
C LEU A 211 18.56 20.32 4.03
N ASN A 212 18.63 21.24 3.05
CA ASN A 212 18.51 20.91 1.64
C ASN A 212 19.72 20.15 1.07
N ARG A 213 20.90 20.31 1.68
CA ARG A 213 22.09 19.52 1.36
C ARG A 213 21.97 18.09 1.88
N ILE A 214 21.57 17.92 3.14
CA ILE A 214 21.39 16.58 3.76
C ILE A 214 20.30 15.80 3.03
N PHE A 215 19.16 16.44 2.80
CA PHE A 215 18.01 15.83 2.12
C PHE A 215 17.96 16.28 0.68
N SER A 216 18.90 15.77 -0.11
CA SER A 216 19.02 16.07 -1.54
C SER A 216 17.79 15.60 -2.31
N GLU A 217 17.30 16.44 -3.23
CA GLU A 217 16.01 16.22 -3.91
C GLU A 217 16.02 15.02 -4.87
N VAL A 218 17.07 14.88 -5.67
CA VAL A 218 17.18 13.84 -6.71
C VAL A 218 17.03 12.42 -6.14
N PRO A 219 17.81 11.99 -5.13
CA PRO A 219 17.65 10.65 -4.57
C PRO A 219 16.29 10.47 -3.90
N LEU A 220 15.79 11.47 -3.16
CA LEU A 220 14.49 11.36 -2.49
C LEU A 220 13.32 11.30 -3.47
N ARG A 221 13.40 11.99 -4.61
CA ARG A 221 12.45 11.85 -5.71
C ARG A 221 12.48 10.45 -6.32
N TRP A 222 13.66 9.88 -6.51
CA TRP A 222 13.77 8.50 -6.99
C TRP A 222 13.15 7.53 -5.98
N THR A 223 13.50 7.64 -4.70
CA THR A 223 12.96 6.81 -3.62
C THR A 223 11.45 6.93 -3.50
N HIS A 224 10.90 8.15 -3.55
CA HIS A 224 9.46 8.37 -3.50
C HIS A 224 8.73 7.63 -4.63
N ASN A 225 9.28 7.69 -5.84
CA ASN A 225 8.73 6.96 -6.98
C ASN A 225 8.90 5.44 -6.84
N ALA A 226 10.02 4.96 -6.29
CA ALA A 226 10.22 3.54 -6.03
C ALA A 226 9.19 3.01 -5.02
N VAL A 227 8.89 3.76 -3.97
CA VAL A 227 7.86 3.41 -2.98
C VAL A 227 6.45 3.38 -3.61
N LEU A 228 6.14 4.31 -4.51
CA LEU A 228 4.90 4.27 -5.29
C LEU A 228 4.77 2.94 -6.07
N PHE A 229 5.83 2.53 -6.79
CA PHE A 229 5.82 1.26 -7.52
C PHE A 229 5.71 0.06 -6.58
N TYR A 230 6.40 0.09 -5.44
CA TYR A 230 6.26 -0.92 -4.40
C TYR A 230 4.82 -1.07 -3.94
N PHE A 231 4.11 0.03 -3.61
CA PHE A 231 2.71 -0.06 -3.20
C PHE A 231 1.80 -0.63 -4.28
N VAL A 232 2.02 -0.29 -5.55
CA VAL A 232 1.25 -0.85 -6.66
C VAL A 232 1.48 -2.37 -6.78
N ILE A 233 2.74 -2.81 -6.76
CA ILE A 233 3.09 -4.24 -6.85
C ILE A 233 2.55 -4.99 -5.63
N PHE A 234 2.76 -4.47 -4.43
CA PHE A 234 2.22 -5.03 -3.19
C PHE A 234 0.71 -5.20 -3.27
N THR A 235 -0.02 -4.18 -3.73
CA THR A 235 -1.48 -4.24 -3.87
C THR A 235 -1.92 -5.35 -4.83
N ILE A 236 -1.26 -5.46 -5.99
CA ILE A 236 -1.59 -6.49 -6.99
C ILE A 236 -1.37 -7.89 -6.41
N VAL A 237 -0.19 -8.14 -5.80
CA VAL A 237 0.14 -9.44 -5.21
C VAL A 237 -0.80 -9.75 -4.04
N HIS A 238 -1.01 -8.78 -3.15
CA HIS A 238 -1.87 -8.91 -1.97
C HIS A 238 -3.31 -9.27 -2.36
N VAL A 239 -3.92 -8.50 -3.27
CA VAL A 239 -5.30 -8.77 -3.72
C VAL A 239 -5.38 -10.11 -4.44
N THR A 240 -4.38 -10.46 -5.26
CA THR A 240 -4.34 -11.77 -5.92
C THR A 240 -4.39 -12.89 -4.88
N LEU A 241 -3.52 -12.84 -3.87
CA LEU A 241 -3.48 -13.85 -2.81
C LEU A 241 -4.80 -13.90 -2.03
N VAL A 242 -5.37 -12.76 -1.65
CA VAL A 242 -6.69 -12.70 -1.00
C VAL A 242 -7.74 -13.45 -1.82
N MET A 243 -7.77 -13.26 -3.14
CA MET A 243 -8.76 -13.88 -4.02
C MET A 243 -8.50 -15.36 -4.29
N THR A 244 -7.23 -15.80 -4.26
CA THR A 244 -6.87 -17.20 -4.58
C THR A 244 -6.75 -18.10 -3.35
N THR A 245 -6.65 -17.57 -2.13
CA THR A 245 -6.49 -18.36 -0.89
C THR A 245 -7.74 -18.34 -0.01
N GLY A 246 -8.92 -18.44 -0.62
CA GLY A 246 -10.22 -18.46 0.10
C GLY A 246 -10.90 -17.09 0.19
N ALA A 247 -11.21 -16.48 -0.96
CA ALA A 247 -11.74 -15.12 -1.09
C ALA A 247 -12.87 -14.76 -0.10
N VAL A 248 -13.92 -15.59 -0.01
CA VAL A 248 -15.10 -15.29 0.83
C VAL A 248 -14.70 -15.18 2.31
N ARG A 249 -13.92 -16.14 2.81
CA ARG A 249 -13.43 -16.15 4.19
C ARG A 249 -12.49 -14.97 4.46
N ASN A 250 -11.53 -14.71 3.58
CA ASN A 250 -10.62 -13.57 3.69
C ASN A 250 -11.35 -12.22 3.67
N LEU A 251 -12.39 -12.08 2.85
CA LEU A 251 -13.19 -10.86 2.80
C LEU A 251 -14.04 -10.69 4.06
N ASN A 252 -14.50 -11.77 4.71
CA ASN A 252 -15.14 -11.66 6.01
C ASN A 252 -14.17 -11.26 7.11
N HIS A 253 -12.95 -11.79 7.12
CA HIS A 253 -11.89 -11.35 8.03
C HIS A 253 -11.69 -9.84 7.96
N MET A 254 -11.55 -9.29 6.75
CA MET A 254 -11.25 -7.88 6.53
C MET A 254 -12.45 -6.94 6.67
N PHE A 255 -13.63 -7.33 6.17
CA PHE A 255 -14.77 -6.41 6.02
C PHE A 255 -15.96 -6.74 6.91
N ALA A 256 -16.09 -7.97 7.41
CA ALA A 256 -17.18 -8.39 8.30
C ALA A 256 -16.73 -8.58 9.75
N GLY A 257 -15.43 -8.68 10.02
CA GLY A 257 -14.87 -8.87 11.35
C GLY A 257 -15.24 -10.21 11.99
N ASN A 258 -15.39 -11.27 11.18
CA ASN A 258 -15.66 -12.63 11.64
C ASN A 258 -14.95 -13.68 10.75
N ASP A 259 -14.85 -14.91 11.24
CA ASP A 259 -14.20 -16.05 10.57
C ASP A 259 -15.16 -16.94 9.74
N GLU A 260 -16.40 -16.50 9.55
CA GLU A 260 -17.40 -17.31 8.87
C GLU A 260 -17.25 -17.25 7.34
N THR A 261 -17.94 -18.15 6.65
CA THR A 261 -18.07 -18.13 5.18
C THR A 261 -19.40 -17.53 4.76
N SER A 262 -19.62 -16.27 5.14
CA SER A 262 -20.80 -15.47 4.76
C SER A 262 -20.54 -14.56 3.56
N TRP A 263 -21.60 -14.10 2.88
CA TRP A 263 -21.49 -13.13 1.78
C TRP A 263 -21.42 -11.68 2.26
N TRP A 264 -21.48 -11.43 3.56
CA TRP A 264 -21.51 -10.07 4.11
C TRP A 264 -20.22 -9.30 3.82
N GLY A 265 -19.06 -9.90 4.10
CA GLY A 265 -17.76 -9.28 3.80
C GLY A 265 -17.58 -8.99 2.32
N VAL A 266 -18.07 -9.87 1.44
CA VAL A 266 -18.08 -9.64 -0.02
C VAL A 266 -18.94 -8.42 -0.38
N GLY A 267 -20.13 -8.30 0.19
CA GLY A 267 -21.02 -7.16 -0.03
C GLY A 267 -20.41 -5.83 0.42
N VAL A 268 -19.83 -5.81 1.63
CA VAL A 268 -19.15 -4.61 2.16
C VAL A 268 -17.92 -4.26 1.32
N PHE A 269 -17.15 -5.25 0.85
CA PHE A 269 -16.04 -5.02 -0.07
C PHE A 269 -16.52 -4.42 -1.40
N ALA A 270 -17.58 -4.97 -2.01
CA ALA A 270 -18.15 -4.44 -3.24
C ALA A 270 -18.64 -2.99 -3.08
N ALA A 271 -19.34 -2.68 -1.98
CA ALA A 271 -19.74 -1.32 -1.64
C ALA A 271 -18.52 -0.39 -1.51
N SER A 272 -17.46 -0.86 -0.85
CA SER A 272 -16.20 -0.13 -0.67
C SER A 272 -15.52 0.21 -2.01
N ILE A 273 -15.52 -0.73 -2.97
CA ILE A 273 -15.06 -0.48 -4.36
C ILE A 273 -15.94 0.58 -5.03
N ILE A 274 -17.27 0.42 -4.97
CA ILE A 274 -18.21 1.35 -5.60
C ILE A 274 -17.99 2.78 -5.10
N VAL A 275 -17.89 2.98 -3.77
CA VAL A 275 -17.60 4.29 -3.18
C VAL A 275 -16.28 4.86 -3.71
N THR A 276 -15.23 4.04 -3.76
CA THR A 276 -13.91 4.46 -4.26
C THR A 276 -13.97 4.88 -5.73
N VAL A 277 -14.65 4.11 -6.58
CA VAL A 277 -14.83 4.40 -8.00
C VAL A 277 -15.66 5.66 -8.21
N LEU A 278 -16.76 5.84 -7.47
CA LEU A 278 -17.60 7.02 -7.56
C LEU A 278 -16.81 8.29 -7.21
N VAL A 279 -16.05 8.29 -6.11
CA VAL A 279 -15.19 9.42 -5.73
C VAL A 279 -14.12 9.67 -6.79
N TRP A 280 -13.47 8.61 -7.29
CA TRP A 280 -12.49 8.72 -8.36
C TRP A 280 -13.07 9.39 -9.63
N MET A 281 -14.29 9.02 -10.00
CA MET A 281 -15.01 9.57 -11.16
C MET A 281 -15.47 11.02 -10.94
N VAL A 282 -15.88 11.37 -9.72
CA VAL A 282 -16.36 12.71 -9.35
C VAL A 282 -15.22 13.73 -9.29
N LEU A 283 -14.01 13.31 -8.91
CA LEU A 283 -12.83 14.17 -8.82
C LEU A 283 -12.28 14.58 -10.21
N LYS A 284 -13.12 15.18 -11.06
CA LYS A 284 -12.77 15.79 -12.36
C LYS A 284 -12.14 17.18 -12.15
N PRO A 285 -11.41 17.74 -13.13
CA PRO A 285 -10.74 19.03 -12.98
C PRO A 285 -11.65 20.20 -12.53
N SER A 286 -12.94 20.22 -12.90
CA SER A 286 -13.91 21.22 -12.38
C SER A 286 -14.10 21.11 -10.87
N VAL A 287 -14.32 19.90 -10.36
CA VAL A 287 -14.56 19.64 -8.93
C VAL A 287 -13.29 19.91 -8.13
N ILE A 288 -12.12 19.47 -8.61
CA ILE A 288 -10.86 19.73 -7.90
C ILE A 288 -10.58 21.23 -7.82
N ARG A 289 -10.85 22.01 -8.88
CA ARG A 289 -10.73 23.49 -8.85
C ARG A 289 -11.67 24.12 -7.83
N TRP A 290 -12.93 23.66 -7.78
CA TRP A 290 -13.90 24.14 -6.79
C TRP A 290 -13.42 23.85 -5.36
N LEU A 291 -13.01 22.62 -5.07
CA LEU A 291 -12.45 22.24 -3.76
C LEU A 291 -11.21 23.08 -3.42
N ALA A 292 -10.27 23.25 -4.35
CA ALA A 292 -9.04 24.00 -4.12
C ALA A 292 -9.30 25.49 -3.87
N SER A 293 -10.37 26.06 -4.44
CA SER A 293 -10.74 27.46 -4.22
C SER A 293 -11.10 27.79 -2.77
N THR A 294 -11.46 26.78 -1.96
CA THR A 294 -11.77 26.96 -0.53
C THR A 294 -10.53 27.27 0.32
N SER A 295 -9.33 26.94 -0.16
CA SER A 295 -8.06 27.06 0.58
C SER A 295 -7.04 27.98 -0.08
N GLY A 296 -7.36 28.56 -1.25
CA GLY A 296 -6.45 29.41 -2.00
C GLY A 296 -7.01 29.92 -3.31
N ASN A 297 -6.19 30.69 -4.03
CA ASN A 297 -6.56 31.25 -5.33
C ASN A 297 -6.27 30.23 -6.43
N VAL A 298 -7.24 29.98 -7.31
CA VAL A 298 -7.12 29.04 -8.44
C VAL A 298 -7.16 29.81 -9.75
N ARG A 299 -6.16 29.61 -10.61
CA ARG A 299 -6.05 30.23 -11.94
C ARG A 299 -5.75 29.17 -13.01
N ARG A 300 -6.20 29.39 -14.25
CA ARG A 300 -5.83 28.54 -15.40
C ARG A 300 -4.36 28.75 -15.79
#